data_AF-A0AAJ2NT01-F1
#
_entry.id   AF-A0AAJ2NT01-F1
#
_cell.length_a   1.000
_cell.length_b   1.000
_cell.length_c   1.000
_cell.angle_alpha   90.00
_cell.angle_beta   90.00
_cell.angle_gamma   90.00
#
_symmetry.space_group_name_H-M   'P 1'
#
loop_
_entity.id
_entity.type
_entity.pdbx_description
1 polymer ?
#
loop_
_entity_poly.entity_id
_entity_poly.type
_entity_poly.pdbx_seq_one_letter_code
_entity_poly.pdbx_strand_id
1 'polypeptide(L)'
;ERTSENIKINIGTVFPGSRLEEMEIRGRDMVSGLPRTITVHSEEIEQALRESVSVIVQAAKSVLERTPPELSADIIDRGVILTGGG
;
A
#
# COMPACT_ATOMS: atom_id res chain seq x y z
N GLU A 1 -1.64 1.10 16.01
CA GLU A 1 -0.53 1.78 15.31
C GLU A 1 0.71 0.93 15.16
N ARG A 2 1.44 0.57 16.23
CA ARG A 2 2.69 -0.23 16.10
C ARG A 2 2.54 -1.54 15.31
N THR A 3 1.52 -2.34 15.62
CA THR A 3 1.28 -3.61 14.90
C THR A 3 0.94 -3.39 13.43
N SER A 4 0.10 -2.40 13.13
CA SER A 4 -0.29 -2.06 11.75
C SER A 4 0.90 -1.59 10.91
N GLU A 5 1.75 -0.73 11.46
CA GLU A 5 2.95 -0.26 10.76
C GLU A 5 3.96 -1.39 10.56
N ASN A 6 4.14 -2.25 11.56
CA ASN A 6 4.99 -3.44 11.41
C ASN A 6 4.48 -4.36 10.31
N ILE A 7 3.17 -4.58 10.20
CA ILE A 7 2.57 -5.36 9.11
C ILE A 7 2.90 -4.71 7.75
N LYS A 8 2.70 -3.40 7.63
CA LYS A 8 2.97 -2.65 6.39
C LYS A 8 4.43 -2.82 5.95
N ILE A 9 5.38 -2.63 6.86
CA ILE A 9 6.82 -2.73 6.58
C ILE A 9 7.21 -4.18 6.25
N ASN A 10 6.75 -5.14 7.05
CA ASN A 10 7.26 -6.50 7.00
C ASN A 10 6.58 -7.39 5.97
N ILE A 11 5.31 -7.19 5.62
CA ILE A 11 4.62 -8.06 4.64
C ILE A 11 3.75 -7.29 3.64
N GLY A 12 3.72 -5.96 3.73
CA GLY A 12 2.95 -5.11 2.82
C GLY A 12 3.49 -5.13 1.38
N THR A 13 2.55 -5.10 0.44
CA THR A 13 2.81 -4.92 -0.99
C THR A 13 1.59 -4.31 -1.67
N VAL A 14 1.80 -3.73 -2.85
CA VAL A 14 0.75 -3.14 -3.70
C VAL A 14 0.76 -3.74 -5.11
N PHE A 15 1.59 -4.76 -5.34
CA PHE A 15 1.68 -5.48 -6.61
C PHE A 15 1.36 -6.97 -6.39
N PRO A 16 0.25 -7.49 -6.94
CA PRO A 16 -0.15 -8.88 -6.75
C PRO A 16 0.98 -9.87 -7.08
N GLY A 17 1.23 -10.83 -6.18
CA GLY A 17 2.25 -11.86 -6.36
C GLY A 17 3.70 -11.39 -6.23
N SER A 18 3.97 -10.10 -5.99
CA SER A 18 5.34 -9.63 -5.73
C SER A 18 5.90 -10.10 -4.38
N ARG A 19 5.01 -10.43 -3.44
CA ARG A 19 5.37 -10.84 -2.08
C ARG A 19 4.40 -11.91 -1.60
N LEU A 20 4.96 -13.00 -1.08
CA LEU A 20 4.23 -14.17 -0.58
C LEU A 20 4.78 -14.52 0.81
N GLU A 21 4.51 -13.63 1.76
CA GLU A 21 4.97 -13.76 3.15
C GLU A 21 3.77 -13.76 4.11
N GLU A 22 4.03 -14.19 5.34
CA GLU A 22 3.05 -14.21 6.42
C GLU A 22 3.66 -13.75 7.74
N MET A 23 2.82 -13.24 8.63
CA MET A 23 3.22 -12.78 9.97
C MET A 23 2.14 -13.10 10.99
N GLU A 24 2.54 -13.53 12.19
CA GLU A 24 1.63 -13.64 13.32
C GLU A 24 1.43 -12.29 14.00
N ILE A 25 0.18 -11.90 14.22
CA ILE A 25 -0.19 -10.70 14.96
C ILE A 25 -1.04 -11.07 16.17
N ARG A 26 -0.79 -10.41 17.29
CA ARG A 26 -1.60 -10.56 18.51
C ARG A 26 -2.45 -9.32 18.70
N GLY A 27 -3.74 -9.54 18.90
CA GLY A 27 -4.74 -8.48 19.10
C GLY A 27 -5.79 -8.88 20.13
N ARG A 28 -6.82 -8.05 20.24
CA ARG A 28 -8.00 -8.32 21.05
C ARG A 28 -9.10 -8.86 20.15
N ASP A 29 -9.63 -10.02 20.46
CA ASP A 29 -10.81 -10.56 19.79
C ASP A 29 -12.04 -9.76 20.23
N MET A 30 -12.77 -9.18 19.27
CA MET A 30 -13.88 -8.26 19.56
C MET A 30 -15.15 -8.96 20.05
N VAL A 31 -15.25 -10.29 19.90
CA VAL A 31 -16.40 -11.09 20.35
C VAL A 31 -16.19 -11.55 21.78
N SER A 32 -15.06 -12.19 22.06
CA SER A 32 -14.72 -12.74 23.38
C SER A 32 -14.07 -11.72 24.31
N GLY A 33 -13.49 -10.64 23.77
CA GLY A 33 -12.73 -9.65 24.51
C GLY A 33 -11.33 -10.09 24.93
N LEU A 34 -10.94 -11.34 24.65
CA LEU A 34 -9.67 -11.94 25.05
C LEU A 34 -8.56 -11.71 24.03
N PRO A 35 -7.27 -11.78 24.43
CA PRO A 35 -6.17 -11.75 23.48
C PRO A 35 -6.20 -12.97 22.55
N ARG A 36 -6.03 -12.73 21.26
CA ARG A 36 -5.96 -13.76 20.23
C ARG A 36 -4.80 -13.49 19.28
N THR A 37 -4.15 -14.54 18.80
CA THR A 37 -3.15 -14.48 17.74
C THR A 37 -3.77 -14.97 16.43
N ILE A 38 -3.51 -14.27 15.34
CA ILE A 38 -3.88 -14.68 13.98
C ILE A 38 -2.68 -14.55 13.05
N THR A 39 -2.62 -15.38 12.03
CA THR A 39 -1.68 -15.24 10.91
C THR A 39 -2.32 -14.33 9.86
N VAL A 40 -1.54 -13.38 9.34
CA VAL A 40 -1.93 -12.52 8.22
C VAL A 40 -0.96 -12.72 7.05
N HIS A 41 -1.48 -12.70 5.84
CA HIS A 41 -0.72 -12.94 4.61
C HIS A 41 -0.55 -11.67 3.78
N SER A 42 0.54 -11.57 3.01
CA SER A 42 0.80 -10.44 2.10
C SER A 42 -0.35 -10.14 1.14
N GLU A 43 -1.09 -11.16 0.69
CA GLU A 43 -2.24 -11.01 -0.21
C GLU A 43 -3.40 -10.25 0.46
N GLU A 44 -3.66 -10.50 1.74
CA GLU A 44 -4.69 -9.79 2.50
C GLU A 44 -4.31 -8.33 2.73
N ILE A 45 -3.02 -8.07 2.99
CA ILE A 45 -2.50 -6.72 3.17
C ILE A 45 -2.52 -5.95 1.84
N GLU A 46 -2.18 -6.60 0.72
CA GLU A 46 -2.30 -6.01 -0.61
C GLU A 46 -3.73 -5.56 -0.89
N GLN A 47 -4.71 -6.43 -0.66
CA GLN A 47 -6.12 -6.09 -0.82
C GLN A 47 -6.54 -4.93 0.08
N ALA A 48 -6.11 -4.91 1.34
CA ALA A 48 -6.40 -3.83 2.28
C ALA A 48 -5.78 -2.49 1.87
N LEU A 49 -4.64 -2.50 1.17
CA LEU A 49 -3.95 -1.28 0.72
C LEU A 49 -4.52 -0.72 -0.61
N ARG A 50 -5.27 -1.50 -1.39
CA ARG A 50 -5.75 -1.09 -2.73
C ARG A 50 -6.50 0.23 -2.74
N GLU A 51 -7.41 0.45 -1.79
CA GLU A 51 -8.19 1.69 -1.74
C GLU A 51 -7.30 2.90 -1.50
N SER A 52 -6.41 2.83 -0.50
CA SER A 52 -5.45 3.88 -0.17
C SER A 52 -4.53 4.20 -1.36
N VAL A 53 -4.01 3.17 -2.03
CA VAL A 53 -3.14 3.34 -3.20
C VAL A 53 -3.91 3.90 -4.39
N SER A 54 -5.16 3.50 -4.59
CA SER A 54 -6.03 4.03 -5.64
C SER A 54 -6.17 5.55 -5.52
N VAL A 55 -6.36 6.08 -4.30
CA VAL A 55 -6.43 7.53 -4.07
C VAL A 55 -5.14 8.23 -4.53
N ILE A 56 -3.96 7.66 -4.23
CA ILE A 56 -2.66 8.20 -4.67
C ILE A 56 -2.55 8.19 -6.19
N VAL A 57 -2.93 7.09 -6.84
CA VAL A 57 -2.90 6.95 -8.29
C VAL A 57 -3.85 7.93 -8.97
N GLN A 58 -5.06 8.14 -8.43
CA GLN A 58 -6.02 9.11 -8.97
C GLN A 58 -5.50 10.54 -8.85
N ALA A 59 -4.88 10.90 -7.73
CA ALA A 59 -4.25 12.19 -7.57
C ALA A 59 -3.12 12.42 -8.61
N ALA A 60 -2.26 11.41 -8.82
CA ALA A 60 -1.21 11.48 -9.83
C ALA A 60 -1.78 11.65 -11.25
N LYS A 61 -2.83 10.89 -11.61
CA LYS A 61 -3.52 11.01 -12.90
C LYS A 61 -4.11 12.41 -13.11
N SER A 62 -4.80 12.96 -12.10
CA SER A 62 -5.40 14.28 -12.18
C SER A 62 -4.36 15.39 -12.42
N VAL A 63 -3.16 15.25 -11.87
CA VAL A 63 -2.05 16.18 -12.16
C VAL A 63 -1.59 16.04 -13.62
N LEU A 64 -1.42 14.82 -14.10
CA LEU A 64 -1.01 14.56 -15.50
C LEU A 64 -2.03 15.08 -16.51
N GLU A 65 -3.33 14.93 -16.24
CA GLU A 65 -4.42 15.46 -17.09
C GLU A 65 -4.38 16.98 -17.25
N ARG A 66 -3.86 17.69 -16.25
CA ARG A 66 -3.72 19.15 -16.25
C ARG A 66 -2.34 19.62 -16.71
N THR A 67 -1.43 18.70 -17.00
CA THR A 67 -0.06 19.01 -17.39
C THR A 67 -0.01 19.37 -18.88
N PRO A 68 0.58 20.52 -19.26
CA PRO A 68 0.75 20.91 -20.65
C PRO A 68 1.46 19.82 -21.48
N PRO A 69 1.13 19.65 -22.77
CA PRO A 69 1.71 18.60 -23.61
C PRO A 69 3.24 18.61 -23.64
N GLU A 70 3.86 19.78 -23.62
CA GLU A 70 5.31 19.96 -23.64
C GLU A 70 5.98 19.33 -22.41
N LEU A 71 5.33 19.43 -21.25
CA LEU A 71 5.83 18.84 -19.99
C LEU A 71 5.47 17.37 -19.87
N SER A 72 4.32 16.95 -20.41
CA SER A 72 3.93 15.53 -20.43
C SER A 72 4.87 14.68 -21.29
N ALA A 73 5.34 15.21 -22.42
CA ALA A 73 6.37 14.56 -23.23
C ALA A 73 7.67 14.37 -22.43
N ASP A 74 8.12 15.41 -21.73
CA ASP A 74 9.29 15.34 -20.85
C ASP A 74 9.13 14.30 -19.72
N ILE A 75 7.92 14.15 -19.16
CA ILE A 75 7.62 13.12 -18.14
C ILE A 75 7.67 11.71 -18.74
N ILE A 76 7.21 11.51 -19.97
CA ILE A 76 7.30 10.20 -20.65
C ILE A 76 8.77 9.80 -20.85
N ASP A 77 9.62 10.75 -21.25
CA ASP A 77 11.03 10.48 -21.52
C ASP A 77 11.86 10.29 -20.24
N ARG A 78 11.60 11.09 -19.19
CA ARG A 78 12.40 11.08 -17.94
C ARG A 78 11.80 10.19 -16.85
N GLY A 79 10.52 9.87 -16.94
CA GLY A 79 9.78 9.12 -15.94
C GLY A 79 9.35 9.96 -14.73
N VAL A 80 8.83 9.26 -13.72
CA VAL A 80 8.37 9.84 -12.45
C VAL A 80 9.30 9.38 -11.33
N ILE A 81 9.68 10.32 -10.46
CA ILE A 81 10.47 10.03 -9.27
C ILE A 81 9.50 9.84 -8.09
N LEU A 82 9.52 8.65 -7.49
CA LEU A 82 8.83 8.38 -6.24
C LEU A 82 9.78 8.64 -5.07
N THR A 83 9.31 9.37 -4.06
CA THR A 83 10.09 9.69 -2.85
C THR A 83 9.19 9.69 -1.62
N GLY A 84 9.80 9.70 -0.44
CA GLY A 84 9.13 9.54 0.85
C GLY A 84 9.19 8.09 1.36
N GLY A 85 8.83 7.90 2.63
CA GLY A 85 8.86 6.59 3.30
C GLY A 85 7.54 5.82 3.27
N GLY A 86 6.64 6.18 2.35
CA GLY A 86 5.29 5.61 2.21
C GLY A 86 5.29 4.08 2.22
#